data_AF-A0A944UIE7-F1
#
_entry.id   AF-A0A944UIE7-F1
#
_cell.length_a   1.000
_cell.length_b   1.000
_cell.length_c   1.000
_cell.angle_alpha   90.00
_cell.angle_beta   90.00
_cell.angle_gamma   90.00
#
_symmetry.space_group_name_H-M   'P 1'
#
loop_
_entity.id
_entity.type
_entity.pdbx_description
1 polymer ?
#
loop_
_entity_poly.entity_id
_entity_poly.type
_entity_poly.pdbx_seq_one_letter_code
_entity_poly.pdbx_strand_id
1 'polypeptide(L)'
;MLNEFLSEIFTGKFNKAISILEGAALKSPIPIEILTMLRLAIIKPEHNYLSYQKTFNIWSKWGQPTLKPNATNLKILFLSDFTSDHFSPMIKLFCAAQGIKAEVLLPGFDSIEQTAFDPSSSIYEFQPDIIVLIFSEYWIQKYTGNSSLIKESDLEVAQNTVSDLLSSIKSNSSADILIGNLPGRSFGFPAGYVSMGKVLGWNLALNKFNQWLAKNTGGRIHVVDIAEAIFNSGGRKAMGNINYF
;
A
#
# COMPACT_ATOMS: atom_id res chain seq x y z
N MET A 1 -22.10 -1.81 -26.91
CA MET A 1 -20.90 -1.52 -26.08
C MET A 1 -21.19 -1.63 -24.59
N LEU A 2 -21.94 -0.72 -23.95
CA LEU A 2 -22.16 -0.77 -22.49
C LEU A 2 -22.80 -2.08 -22.01
N ASN A 3 -23.91 -2.51 -22.60
CA ASN A 3 -24.58 -3.77 -22.20
C ASN A 3 -23.68 -5.00 -22.35
N GLU A 4 -22.86 -5.04 -23.40
CA GLU A 4 -21.90 -6.10 -23.67
C GLU A 4 -20.78 -6.10 -22.63
N PHE A 5 -20.22 -4.92 -22.33
CA PHE A 5 -19.25 -4.75 -21.26
C PHE A 5 -19.79 -5.19 -19.90
N LEU A 6 -21.01 -4.77 -19.54
CA LEU A 6 -21.65 -5.16 -18.28
C LEU A 6 -21.86 -6.68 -18.22
N SER A 7 -22.31 -7.31 -19.31
CA SER A 7 -22.41 -8.76 -19.40
C SER A 7 -21.06 -9.45 -19.15
N GLU A 8 -20.01 -9.03 -19.86
CA GLU A 8 -18.69 -9.66 -19.73
C GLU A 8 -18.06 -9.42 -18.36
N ILE A 9 -18.18 -8.20 -17.81
CA ILE A 9 -17.62 -7.90 -16.50
C ILE A 9 -18.36 -8.67 -15.40
N PHE A 10 -19.69 -8.76 -15.42
CA PHE A 10 -20.48 -9.47 -14.39
C PHE A 10 -20.39 -11.00 -14.51
N THR A 11 -20.11 -11.54 -15.70
CA THR A 11 -19.86 -12.98 -15.90
C THR A 11 -18.42 -13.40 -15.63
N GLY A 12 -17.57 -12.51 -15.09
CA GLY A 12 -16.19 -12.81 -14.72
C GLY A 12 -15.21 -12.84 -15.90
N LYS A 13 -15.64 -12.47 -17.11
CA LYS A 13 -14.82 -12.44 -18.32
C LYS A 13 -14.09 -11.10 -18.48
N PHE A 14 -13.30 -10.75 -17.46
CA PHE A 14 -12.65 -9.44 -17.36
C PHE A 14 -11.82 -9.06 -18.60
N ASN A 15 -11.03 -10.00 -19.14
CA ASN A 15 -10.21 -9.73 -20.33
C ASN A 15 -11.04 -9.28 -21.54
N LYS A 16 -12.23 -9.88 -21.73
CA LYS A 16 -13.16 -9.48 -22.80
C LYS A 16 -13.77 -8.12 -22.53
N ALA A 17 -14.18 -7.86 -21.28
CA ALA A 17 -14.69 -6.55 -20.87
C ALA A 17 -13.65 -5.43 -21.13
N ILE A 18 -12.39 -5.66 -20.76
CA ILE A 18 -11.31 -4.69 -21.02
C ILE A 18 -11.03 -4.52 -22.51
N SER A 19 -11.10 -5.58 -23.33
CA SER A 19 -10.96 -5.46 -24.78
C SER A 19 -12.07 -4.60 -25.41
N ILE A 20 -13.30 -4.64 -24.88
CA ILE A 20 -14.39 -3.75 -25.31
C ILE A 20 -14.05 -2.28 -24.99
N LEU A 21 -13.50 -2.00 -23.80
CA LEU A 21 -13.03 -0.67 -23.42
C LEU A 21 -11.90 -0.19 -24.32
N GLU A 22 -10.90 -1.04 -24.56
CA GLU A 22 -9.72 -0.74 -25.37
C GLU A 22 -10.06 -0.42 -26.83
N GLY A 23 -11.07 -1.10 -27.39
CA GLY A 23 -11.59 -0.86 -28.73
C GLY A 23 -12.57 0.32 -28.86
N ALA A 24 -12.90 1.01 -27.76
CA ALA A 24 -13.83 2.12 -27.81
C ALA A 24 -13.25 3.32 -28.58
N ALA A 25 -14.02 3.86 -29.52
CA ALA A 25 -13.65 5.06 -30.26
C ALA A 25 -13.67 6.28 -29.33
N LEU A 26 -12.49 6.83 -29.04
CA LEU A 26 -12.35 8.02 -28.21
C LEU A 26 -12.83 9.24 -28.98
N LYS A 27 -13.98 9.77 -28.59
CA LYS A 27 -14.42 11.13 -28.96
C LYS A 27 -13.94 12.08 -27.88
N SER A 28 -13.70 13.34 -28.25
CA SER A 28 -13.42 14.42 -27.29
C SER A 28 -14.66 15.31 -27.19
N PRO A 29 -15.26 15.50 -26.00
CA PRO A 29 -14.91 14.87 -24.72
C PRO A 29 -15.24 13.36 -24.68
N ILE A 30 -14.54 12.61 -23.83
CA ILE A 30 -14.77 11.16 -23.67
C ILE A 30 -16.19 10.95 -23.12
N PRO A 31 -17.02 10.11 -23.77
CA PRO A 31 -18.37 9.80 -23.30
C PRO A 31 -18.40 9.31 -21.85
N ILE A 32 -19.40 9.78 -21.08
CA ILE A 32 -19.54 9.46 -19.65
C ILE A 32 -19.74 7.97 -19.40
N GLU A 33 -20.36 7.27 -20.34
CA GLU A 33 -20.57 5.82 -20.29
C GLU A 33 -19.24 5.07 -20.31
N ILE A 34 -18.28 5.53 -21.12
CA ILE A 34 -16.93 4.94 -21.21
C ILE A 34 -16.16 5.19 -19.91
N LEU A 35 -16.23 6.40 -19.35
CA LEU A 35 -15.62 6.72 -18.06
C LEU A 35 -16.23 5.89 -16.93
N THR A 36 -17.55 5.66 -16.97
CA THR A 36 -18.26 4.82 -16.01
C THR A 36 -17.84 3.36 -16.12
N MET A 37 -17.73 2.83 -17.34
CA MET A 37 -17.23 1.47 -17.59
C MET A 37 -15.81 1.29 -17.06
N LEU A 38 -14.91 2.25 -17.33
CA LEU A 38 -13.54 2.23 -16.82
C LEU A 38 -13.51 2.26 -15.28
N ARG A 39 -14.31 3.12 -14.65
CA ARG A 39 -14.43 3.18 -13.20
C ARG A 39 -14.96 1.87 -12.60
N LEU A 40 -15.93 1.23 -13.24
CA LEU A 40 -16.45 -0.09 -12.82
C LEU A 40 -15.38 -1.17 -12.93
N ALA A 41 -14.56 -1.16 -13.98
CA ALA A 41 -13.44 -2.09 -14.14
C ALA A 41 -12.38 -1.96 -13.04
N ILE A 42 -12.23 -0.77 -12.45
CA ILE A 42 -11.28 -0.54 -11.34
C ILE A 42 -11.86 -0.99 -10.00
N ILE A 43 -13.14 -0.70 -9.73
CA ILE A 43 -13.75 -0.94 -8.40
C ILE A 43 -14.14 -2.41 -8.21
N LYS A 44 -14.36 -3.16 -9.29
CA LYS A 44 -14.80 -4.53 -9.17
C LYS A 44 -13.73 -5.39 -8.47
N PRO A 45 -14.11 -6.17 -7.44
CA PRO A 45 -13.17 -7.05 -6.74
C PRO A 45 -12.70 -8.21 -7.64
N GLU A 46 -11.65 -8.90 -7.20
CA GLU A 46 -11.14 -10.17 -7.78
C GLU A 46 -10.27 -10.06 -9.04
N HIS A 47 -9.73 -8.87 -9.32
CA HIS A 47 -8.74 -8.71 -10.40
C HIS A 47 -7.32 -8.93 -9.88
N ASN A 48 -6.50 -9.59 -10.69
CA ASN A 48 -5.06 -9.71 -10.40
C ASN A 48 -4.33 -8.42 -10.79
N TYR A 49 -3.08 -8.29 -10.35
CA TYR A 49 -2.27 -7.11 -10.64
C TYR A 49 -2.18 -6.78 -12.15
N LEU A 50 -1.99 -7.79 -13.00
CA LEU A 50 -1.88 -7.60 -14.46
C LEU A 50 -3.15 -6.99 -15.08
N SER A 51 -4.31 -7.34 -14.52
CA SER A 51 -5.61 -6.81 -14.92
C SER A 51 -5.73 -5.32 -14.61
N TYR A 52 -5.28 -4.90 -13.43
CA TYR A 52 -5.22 -3.48 -13.08
C TYR A 52 -4.16 -2.73 -13.89
N GLN A 53 -3.00 -3.34 -14.14
CA GLN A 53 -1.97 -2.76 -15.00
C GLN A 53 -2.49 -2.51 -16.42
N LYS A 54 -3.24 -3.46 -17.01
CA LYS A 54 -3.87 -3.29 -18.32
C LYS A 54 -4.88 -2.12 -18.29
N THR A 55 -5.68 -2.05 -17.25
CA THR A 55 -6.67 -0.96 -17.05
C THR A 55 -5.99 0.39 -16.91
N PHE A 56 -4.91 0.47 -16.13
CA PHE A 56 -4.08 1.67 -16.00
C PHE A 56 -3.47 2.09 -17.34
N ASN A 57 -2.95 1.15 -18.13
CA ASN A 57 -2.36 1.45 -19.43
C ASN A 57 -3.39 2.07 -20.39
N ILE A 58 -4.63 1.55 -20.39
CA ILE A 58 -5.75 2.11 -21.17
C ILE A 58 -6.07 3.53 -20.69
N TRP A 59 -6.29 3.71 -19.39
CA TRP A 59 -6.58 5.02 -18.80
C TRP A 59 -5.48 6.05 -19.06
N SER A 60 -4.21 5.62 -18.96
CA SER A 60 -3.03 6.45 -19.23
C SER A 60 -2.93 6.83 -20.71
N LYS A 61 -3.20 5.89 -21.63
CA LYS A 61 -3.26 6.16 -23.07
C LYS A 61 -4.32 7.21 -23.43
N TRP A 62 -5.38 7.31 -22.63
CA TRP A 62 -6.44 8.29 -22.81
C TRP A 62 -6.13 9.66 -22.18
N GLY A 63 -4.91 9.86 -21.66
CA GLY A 63 -4.50 11.10 -21.01
C GLY A 63 -4.97 11.24 -19.56
N GLN A 64 -5.29 10.12 -18.89
CA GLN A 64 -5.74 10.08 -17.50
C GLN A 64 -6.98 10.96 -17.24
N PRO A 65 -8.08 10.80 -17.99
CA PRO A 65 -9.29 11.58 -17.79
C PRO A 65 -9.85 11.41 -16.38
N THR A 66 -10.48 12.45 -15.85
CA THR A 66 -11.17 12.41 -14.56
C THR A 66 -12.35 11.43 -14.62
N LEU A 67 -12.38 10.44 -13.71
CA LEU A 67 -13.42 9.40 -13.69
C LEU A 67 -14.67 9.80 -12.88
N LYS A 68 -14.59 10.89 -12.12
CA LYS A 68 -15.73 11.53 -11.45
C LYS A 68 -15.68 13.04 -11.70
N PRO A 69 -16.84 13.72 -11.72
CA PRO A 69 -16.87 15.18 -11.72
C PRO A 69 -16.22 15.73 -10.44
N ASN A 70 -15.68 16.94 -10.52
CA ASN A 70 -15.10 17.69 -9.38
C ASN A 70 -14.00 16.91 -8.64
N ALA A 71 -13.03 16.37 -9.38
CA ALA A 71 -11.93 15.65 -8.78
C ALA A 71 -11.10 16.53 -7.82
N THR A 72 -10.76 15.98 -6.66
CA THR A 72 -9.88 16.64 -5.68
C THR A 72 -8.43 16.30 -6.00
N ASN A 73 -7.55 17.30 -6.01
CA ASN A 73 -6.12 17.07 -6.17
C ASN A 73 -5.53 16.68 -4.82
N LEU A 74 -4.74 15.61 -4.78
CA LEU A 74 -3.98 15.22 -3.59
C LEU A 74 -2.56 14.85 -3.97
N LYS A 75 -1.61 15.32 -3.17
CA LYS A 75 -0.21 14.94 -3.23
C LYS A 75 0.07 13.84 -2.21
N ILE A 76 0.53 12.71 -2.69
CA ILE A 76 0.81 11.53 -1.88
C ILE A 76 2.30 11.24 -1.96
N LEU A 77 2.96 11.24 -0.81
CA LEU A 77 4.30 10.71 -0.68
C LEU A 77 4.20 9.24 -0.24
N PHE A 78 4.90 8.34 -0.92
CA PHE A 78 4.93 6.93 -0.55
C PHE A 78 6.37 6.51 -0.23
N LEU A 79 6.59 6.11 1.02
CA LEU A 79 7.89 5.69 1.57
C LEU A 79 7.88 4.21 1.88
N SER A 80 8.90 3.51 1.39
CA SER A 80 9.12 2.09 1.63
C SER A 80 10.60 1.72 1.60
N ASP A 81 10.95 0.62 2.26
CA ASP A 81 12.28 0.00 2.26
C ASP A 81 12.42 -1.09 1.19
N PHE A 82 11.41 -1.24 0.33
CA PHE A 82 11.37 -2.18 -0.79
C PHE A 82 11.00 -1.49 -2.09
N THR A 83 11.24 -2.16 -3.22
CA THR A 83 10.88 -1.69 -4.57
C THR A 83 9.38 -1.45 -4.69
N SER A 84 8.98 -0.19 -4.87
CA SER A 84 7.57 0.23 -4.83
C SER A 84 7.11 0.97 -6.09
N ASP A 85 7.89 0.93 -7.18
CA ASP A 85 7.57 1.58 -8.46
C ASP A 85 6.18 1.21 -9.01
N HIS A 86 5.74 -0.01 -8.73
CA HIS A 86 4.44 -0.52 -9.14
C HIS A 86 3.25 0.06 -8.35
N PHE A 87 3.48 0.67 -7.19
CA PHE A 87 2.41 1.25 -6.37
C PHE A 87 1.91 2.58 -6.93
N SER A 88 2.77 3.44 -7.49
CA SER A 88 2.34 4.76 -7.99
C SER A 88 1.25 4.66 -9.07
N PRO A 89 1.37 3.81 -10.10
CA PRO A 89 0.28 3.57 -11.05
C PRO A 89 -1.02 3.11 -10.39
N MET A 90 -0.93 2.19 -9.43
CA MET A 90 -2.09 1.61 -8.76
C MET A 90 -2.79 2.62 -7.85
N ILE A 91 -2.04 3.35 -7.03
CA ILE A 91 -2.55 4.42 -6.17
C ILE A 91 -3.30 5.44 -7.02
N LYS A 92 -2.68 5.92 -8.12
CA LYS A 92 -3.33 6.84 -9.06
C LYS A 92 -4.62 6.29 -9.64
N LEU A 93 -4.62 5.02 -10.07
CA LEU A 93 -5.79 4.37 -10.66
C LEU A 93 -6.97 4.31 -9.67
N PHE A 94 -6.72 3.83 -8.45
CA PHE A 94 -7.75 3.69 -7.42
C PHE A 94 -8.23 5.05 -6.87
N CYS A 95 -7.32 6.01 -6.69
CA CYS A 95 -7.67 7.39 -6.37
C CYS A 95 -8.57 8.00 -7.46
N ALA A 96 -8.22 7.84 -8.74
CA ALA A 96 -9.02 8.35 -9.85
C ALA A 96 -10.44 7.77 -9.85
N ALA A 97 -10.59 6.46 -9.59
CA ALA A 97 -11.90 5.82 -9.46
C ALA A 97 -12.74 6.36 -8.29
N GLN A 98 -12.09 6.95 -7.28
CA GLN A 98 -12.74 7.65 -6.17
C GLN A 98 -12.97 9.14 -6.41
N GLY A 99 -12.48 9.71 -7.51
CA GLY A 99 -12.57 11.14 -7.80
C GLY A 99 -11.41 11.96 -7.21
N ILE A 100 -10.26 11.32 -7.02
CA ILE A 100 -9.04 11.96 -6.55
C ILE A 100 -8.03 11.96 -7.71
N LYS A 101 -7.52 13.14 -8.06
CA LYS A 101 -6.37 13.29 -8.95
C LYS A 101 -5.10 13.26 -8.11
N ALA A 102 -4.51 12.08 -7.98
CA ALA A 102 -3.33 11.87 -7.16
C ALA A 102 -2.03 12.20 -7.91
N GLU A 103 -1.21 13.06 -7.34
CA GLU A 103 0.21 13.18 -7.66
C GLU A 103 0.98 12.33 -6.65
N VAL A 104 1.75 11.34 -7.12
CA VAL A 104 2.43 10.38 -6.24
C VAL A 104 3.93 10.53 -6.40
N LEU A 105 4.61 10.87 -5.32
CA LEU A 105 6.07 10.89 -5.22
C LEU A 105 6.55 9.61 -4.53
N LEU A 106 7.49 8.91 -5.19
CA LEU A 106 8.18 7.73 -4.68
C LEU A 106 9.67 8.08 -4.58
N PRO A 107 10.19 8.33 -3.37
CA PRO A 107 11.63 8.43 -3.15
C PRO A 107 12.32 7.10 -3.46
N GLY A 108 13.64 7.16 -3.69
CA GLY A 108 14.43 5.97 -4.00
C GLY A 108 14.35 4.88 -2.93
N PHE A 109 14.79 3.68 -3.30
CA PHE A 109 14.82 2.51 -2.42
C PHE A 109 15.55 2.78 -1.09
N ASP A 110 15.00 2.26 0.02
CA ASP A 110 15.58 2.29 1.37
C ASP A 110 15.94 3.69 1.89
N SER A 111 15.07 4.67 1.61
CA SER A 111 15.31 6.08 1.92
C SER A 111 14.44 6.62 3.05
N ILE A 112 13.70 5.77 3.80
CA ILE A 112 12.69 6.21 4.77
C ILE A 112 13.30 7.15 5.83
N GLU A 113 14.34 6.70 6.53
CA GLU A 113 14.96 7.46 7.61
C GLU A 113 15.69 8.70 7.07
N GLN A 114 16.45 8.53 5.98
CA GLN A 114 17.19 9.63 5.35
C GLN A 114 16.24 10.75 4.93
N THR A 115 15.12 10.38 4.31
CA THR A 115 14.07 11.30 3.86
C THR A 115 13.45 12.05 5.02
N ALA A 116 13.03 11.33 6.06
CA ALA A 116 12.22 11.91 7.11
C ALA A 116 13.03 12.77 8.08
N PHE A 117 14.32 12.45 8.28
CA PHE A 117 15.19 13.20 9.20
C PHE A 117 15.88 14.39 8.55
N ASP A 118 15.91 14.51 7.22
CA ASP A 118 16.43 15.69 6.52
C ASP A 118 15.28 16.67 6.20
N PRO A 119 15.15 17.80 6.94
CA PRO A 119 14.12 18.80 6.69
C PRO A 119 14.27 19.51 5.35
N SER A 120 15.48 19.47 4.75
CA SER A 120 15.77 20.06 3.44
C SER A 120 15.57 19.09 2.28
N SER A 121 15.08 17.88 2.56
CA SER A 121 14.79 16.90 1.51
C SER A 121 13.70 17.44 0.55
N SER A 122 13.81 17.05 -0.73
CA SER A 122 12.85 17.37 -1.81
C SER A 122 11.40 16.92 -1.53
N ILE A 123 11.22 16.21 -0.42
CA ILE A 123 10.01 15.55 0.00
C ILE A 123 9.15 16.46 0.87
N TYR A 124 9.77 17.35 1.66
CA TYR A 124 9.04 18.44 2.31
C TYR A 124 8.72 19.56 1.31
N GLU A 125 9.58 19.79 0.32
CA GLU A 125 9.30 20.70 -0.81
C GLU A 125 8.09 20.25 -1.64
N PHE A 126 7.89 18.94 -1.76
CA PHE A 126 6.71 18.37 -2.43
C PHE A 126 5.39 18.80 -1.78
N GLN A 127 5.40 19.11 -0.47
CA GLN A 127 4.23 19.45 0.34
C GLN A 127 3.12 18.41 0.21
N PRO A 128 3.36 17.14 0.63
CA PRO A 128 2.34 16.09 0.55
C PRO A 128 1.13 16.41 1.43
N ASP A 129 -0.05 16.05 0.97
CA ASP A 129 -1.28 16.01 1.78
C ASP A 129 -1.32 14.73 2.61
N ILE A 130 -0.80 13.63 2.05
CA ILE A 130 -0.74 12.31 2.67
C ILE A 130 0.67 11.73 2.54
N ILE A 131 1.19 11.17 3.62
CA ILE A 131 2.43 10.40 3.67
C ILE A 131 2.10 8.95 4.01
N VAL A 132 2.48 8.02 3.14
CA VAL A 132 2.30 6.58 3.34
C VAL A 132 3.64 5.97 3.73
N LEU A 133 3.68 5.25 4.85
CA LEU A 133 4.85 4.53 5.38
C LEU A 133 4.57 3.04 5.38
N ILE A 134 5.22 2.27 4.51
CA ILE A 134 5.12 0.81 4.51
C ILE A 134 6.49 0.22 4.79
N PHE A 135 6.59 -0.55 5.87
CA PHE A 135 7.81 -1.26 6.25
C PHE A 135 7.71 -2.73 5.84
N SER A 136 8.78 -3.28 5.30
CA SER A 136 8.92 -4.71 5.05
C SER A 136 9.41 -5.45 6.29
N GLU A 137 9.42 -6.78 6.20
CA GLU A 137 10.07 -7.63 7.19
C GLU A 137 11.57 -7.33 7.33
N TYR A 138 12.24 -6.94 6.24
CA TYR A 138 13.66 -6.61 6.27
C TYR A 138 13.95 -5.40 7.15
N TRP A 139 13.07 -4.39 7.13
CA TRP A 139 13.21 -3.20 7.98
C TRP A 139 13.30 -3.57 9.47
N ILE A 140 12.38 -4.39 9.98
CA ILE A 140 12.41 -4.77 11.40
C ILE A 140 13.64 -5.66 11.72
N GLN A 141 14.07 -6.50 10.77
CA GLN A 141 15.27 -7.32 10.92
C GLN A 141 16.56 -6.50 11.06
N LYS A 142 16.61 -5.27 10.56
CA LYS A 142 17.77 -4.37 10.78
C LYS A 142 18.01 -4.12 12.27
N TYR A 143 16.95 -4.15 13.08
CA TYR A 143 17.01 -3.92 14.52
C TYR A 143 17.05 -5.22 15.32
N THR A 144 16.22 -6.20 14.93
CA THR A 144 16.03 -7.44 15.70
C THR A 144 16.96 -8.59 15.27
N GLY A 145 17.69 -8.41 14.17
CA GLY A 145 18.40 -9.50 13.48
C GLY A 145 17.45 -10.51 12.83
N ASN A 146 18.03 -11.61 12.33
CA ASN A 146 17.30 -12.69 11.64
C ASN A 146 17.17 -13.99 12.47
N SER A 147 17.11 -13.86 13.80
CA SER A 147 16.94 -14.98 14.73
C SER A 147 15.46 -15.33 14.90
N SER A 148 15.15 -16.61 15.17
CA SER A 148 13.80 -17.07 15.57
C SER A 148 13.30 -16.40 16.86
N LEU A 149 14.25 -15.99 17.69
CA LEU A 149 14.04 -15.37 18.99
C LEU A 149 14.60 -13.94 18.99
N ILE A 150 13.74 -12.99 19.34
CA ILE A 150 14.00 -11.55 19.37
C ILE A 150 14.08 -11.08 20.81
N LYS A 151 15.08 -10.27 21.15
CA LYS A 151 15.12 -9.61 22.46
C LYS A 151 14.12 -8.46 22.49
N GLU A 152 13.41 -8.32 23.60
CA GLU A 152 12.45 -7.21 23.75
C GLU A 152 13.10 -5.84 23.59
N SER A 153 14.34 -5.67 24.05
CA SER A 153 15.12 -4.44 23.87
C SER A 153 15.31 -4.06 22.41
N ASP A 154 15.54 -5.04 21.54
CA ASP A 154 15.82 -4.80 20.12
C ASP A 154 14.52 -4.40 19.39
N LEU A 155 13.39 -4.96 19.83
CA LEU A 155 12.06 -4.56 19.38
C LEU A 155 11.72 -3.13 19.83
N GLU A 156 12.07 -2.76 21.07
CA GLU A 156 11.90 -1.39 21.60
C GLU A 156 12.71 -0.37 20.79
N VAL A 157 13.92 -0.72 20.34
CA VAL A 157 14.71 0.15 19.44
C VAL A 157 13.95 0.44 18.16
N ALA A 158 13.38 -0.59 17.51
CA ALA A 158 12.58 -0.39 16.29
C ALA A 158 11.35 0.51 16.54
N GLN A 159 10.66 0.32 17.68
CA GLN A 159 9.51 1.14 18.07
C GLN A 159 9.91 2.61 18.30
N ASN A 160 11.05 2.84 18.96
CA ASN A 160 11.58 4.18 19.16
C ASN A 160 11.94 4.83 17.83
N THR A 161 12.57 4.10 16.90
CA THR A 161 12.87 4.65 15.57
C THR A 161 11.62 5.08 14.81
N VAL A 162 10.53 4.29 14.84
CA VAL A 162 9.25 4.72 14.24
C VAL A 162 8.68 5.94 14.96
N SER A 163 8.79 6.02 16.29
CA SER A 163 8.33 7.19 17.05
C SER A 163 9.07 8.46 16.62
N ASP A 164 10.39 8.37 16.50
CA ASP A 164 11.25 9.48 16.10
C ASP A 164 10.95 9.91 14.64
N LEU A 165 10.75 8.94 13.75
CA LEU A 165 10.34 9.16 12.37
C LEU A 165 9.03 9.95 12.29
N LEU A 166 8.01 9.48 13.00
CA LEU A 166 6.68 10.10 13.04
C LEU A 166 6.74 11.49 13.66
N SER A 167 7.57 11.70 14.68
CA SER A 167 7.79 12.99 15.31
C SER A 167 8.45 13.99 14.35
N SER A 168 9.48 13.55 13.61
CA SER A 168 10.17 14.35 12.61
C SER A 168 9.22 14.78 11.49
N ILE A 169 8.46 13.83 10.91
CA ILE A 169 7.49 14.11 9.86
C ILE A 169 6.42 15.09 10.36
N LYS A 170 5.89 14.88 11.57
CA LYS A 170 4.88 15.78 12.14
C LYS A 170 5.38 17.21 12.35
N SER A 171 6.65 17.36 12.69
CA SER A 171 7.27 18.67 12.96
C SER A 171 7.53 19.45 11.67
N ASN A 172 7.76 18.75 10.55
CA ASN A 172 8.13 19.36 9.27
C ASN A 172 7.01 19.35 8.22
N SER A 173 5.90 18.65 8.47
CA SER A 173 4.77 18.53 7.54
C SER A 173 3.42 18.52 8.26
N SER A 174 2.40 19.11 7.62
CA SER A 174 1.00 19.05 8.03
C SER A 174 0.25 17.82 7.51
N ALA A 175 0.89 16.97 6.69
CA ALA A 175 0.27 15.81 6.07
C ALA A 175 -0.34 14.82 7.07
N ASP A 176 -1.39 14.12 6.65
CA ASP A 176 -1.84 12.92 7.35
C ASP A 176 -0.90 11.75 7.04
N ILE A 177 -0.64 10.91 8.03
CA ILE A 177 0.33 9.81 7.95
C ILE A 177 -0.43 8.49 7.99
N LEU A 178 -0.30 7.69 6.93
CA LEU A 178 -0.80 6.33 6.84
C LEU A 178 0.37 5.37 7.06
N ILE A 179 0.36 4.59 8.13
CA ILE A 179 1.40 3.61 8.45
C ILE A 179 0.87 2.19 8.31
N GLY A 180 1.52 1.37 7.48
CA GLY A 180 1.21 -0.04 7.35
C GLY A 180 1.63 -0.82 8.60
N ASN A 181 0.75 -1.66 9.13
CA ASN A 181 1.17 -2.66 10.10
C ASN A 181 2.02 -3.76 9.42
N LEU A 182 2.77 -4.52 10.21
CA LEU A 182 3.66 -5.56 9.69
C LEU A 182 2.92 -6.88 9.51
N PRO A 183 2.96 -7.51 8.32
CA PRO A 183 2.43 -8.85 8.12
C PRO A 183 3.22 -9.89 8.90
N GLY A 184 2.58 -11.03 9.19
CA GLY A 184 3.31 -12.22 9.62
C GLY A 184 4.31 -12.68 8.56
N ARG A 185 5.38 -13.34 9.00
CA ARG A 185 6.41 -13.91 8.11
C ARG A 185 5.78 -14.89 7.11
N SER A 186 6.27 -14.86 5.88
CA SER A 186 5.92 -15.86 4.86
C SER A 186 6.41 -17.27 5.23
N PHE A 187 7.56 -17.36 5.90
CA PHE A 187 8.14 -18.62 6.38
C PHE A 187 8.25 -18.57 7.91
N GLY A 188 7.48 -19.42 8.60
CA GLY A 188 7.47 -19.46 10.05
C GLY A 188 8.80 -19.97 10.61
N PHE A 189 9.32 -19.29 11.64
CA PHE A 189 10.39 -19.86 12.45
C PHE A 189 9.83 -20.84 13.49
N PRO A 190 10.60 -21.88 13.86
CA PRO A 190 10.28 -22.65 15.06
C PRO A 190 10.26 -21.71 16.27
N ALA A 191 9.44 -22.03 17.27
CA ALA A 191 9.26 -21.21 18.47
C ALA A 191 8.67 -19.81 18.22
N GLY A 192 7.97 -19.58 17.10
CA GLY A 192 7.38 -18.27 16.77
C GLY A 192 6.42 -17.69 17.83
N TYR A 193 5.86 -18.54 18.70
CA TYR A 193 5.01 -18.15 19.83
C TYR A 193 5.62 -18.37 21.21
N VAL A 194 6.92 -18.67 21.30
CA VAL A 194 7.58 -18.81 22.59
C VAL A 194 7.82 -17.43 23.19
N SER A 195 7.60 -17.31 24.50
CA SER A 195 8.03 -16.16 25.29
C SER A 195 8.75 -16.70 26.51
N MET A 196 10.01 -16.30 26.71
CA MET A 196 10.80 -16.73 27.85
C MET A 196 11.75 -15.61 28.27
N GLY A 197 11.57 -15.12 29.50
CA GLY A 197 12.33 -13.96 29.99
C GLY A 197 12.11 -12.73 29.10
N LYS A 198 13.20 -12.08 28.68
CA LYS A 198 13.18 -10.89 27.80
C LYS A 198 13.29 -11.23 26.32
N VAL A 199 12.83 -12.41 25.93
CA VAL A 199 12.96 -12.94 24.57
C VAL A 199 11.61 -13.44 24.06
N LEU A 200 11.28 -13.08 22.82
CA LEU A 200 10.03 -13.37 22.15
C LEU A 200 10.28 -14.13 20.85
N GLY A 201 9.43 -15.09 20.53
CA GLY A 201 9.32 -15.64 19.19
C GLY A 201 8.85 -14.60 18.19
N TRP A 202 9.21 -14.77 16.93
CA TRP A 202 8.96 -13.79 15.88
C TRP A 202 7.50 -13.33 15.76
N ASN A 203 6.53 -14.25 15.83
CA ASN A 203 5.11 -13.89 15.68
C ASN A 203 4.60 -13.08 16.87
N LEU A 204 5.06 -13.38 18.09
CA LEU A 204 4.74 -12.59 19.28
C LEU A 204 5.37 -11.20 19.21
N ALA A 205 6.60 -11.09 18.72
CA ALA A 205 7.26 -9.80 18.56
C ALA A 205 6.54 -8.91 17.54
N LEU A 206 6.14 -9.45 16.37
CA LEU A 206 5.34 -8.71 15.40
C LEU A 206 3.96 -8.33 15.94
N ASN A 207 3.29 -9.23 16.68
CA ASN A 207 2.02 -8.92 17.32
C ASN A 207 2.19 -7.77 18.33
N LYS A 208 3.22 -7.83 19.18
CA LYS A 208 3.56 -6.77 20.15
C LYS A 208 3.85 -5.45 19.44
N PHE A 209 4.57 -5.47 18.31
CA PHE A 209 4.84 -4.29 17.48
C PHE A 209 3.55 -3.69 16.89
N ASN A 210 2.68 -4.51 16.31
CA ASN A 210 1.43 -4.05 15.72
C ASN A 210 0.44 -3.52 16.77
N GLN A 211 0.38 -4.14 17.96
CA GLN A 211 -0.38 -3.61 19.10
C GLN A 211 0.18 -2.27 19.57
N TRP A 212 1.51 -2.14 19.60
CA TRP A 212 2.17 -0.88 19.92
C TRP A 212 1.83 0.21 18.88
N LEU A 213 1.89 -0.11 17.58
CA LEU A 213 1.47 0.81 16.51
C LEU A 213 0.02 1.26 16.70
N ALA A 214 -0.90 0.33 16.92
CA ALA A 214 -2.32 0.64 17.13
C ALA A 214 -2.54 1.57 18.33
N LYS A 215 -1.81 1.36 19.44
CA LYS A 215 -1.87 2.23 20.63
C LYS A 215 -1.31 3.64 20.40
N ASN A 216 -0.39 3.79 19.45
CA ASN A 216 0.24 5.07 19.10
C ASN A 216 -0.42 5.75 17.89
N THR A 217 -1.62 5.30 17.48
CA THR A 217 -2.46 6.00 16.52
C THR A 217 -3.19 7.17 17.15
N GLY A 218 -3.55 8.17 16.33
CA GLY A 218 -4.28 9.35 16.78
C GLY A 218 -3.78 10.65 16.15
N GLY A 219 -4.66 11.65 16.16
CA GLY A 219 -4.44 12.90 15.43
C GLY A 219 -4.29 12.62 13.94
N ARG A 220 -3.10 12.92 13.41
CA ARG A 220 -2.71 12.73 11.99
C ARG A 220 -2.08 11.37 11.67
N ILE A 221 -2.13 10.38 12.57
CA ILE A 221 -1.55 9.05 12.33
C ILE A 221 -2.66 8.01 12.26
N HIS A 222 -2.69 7.28 11.15
CA HIS A 222 -3.66 6.22 10.89
C HIS A 222 -2.93 4.93 10.50
N VAL A 223 -3.31 3.80 11.09
CA VAL A 223 -2.79 2.49 10.71
C VAL A 223 -3.59 1.91 9.56
N VAL A 224 -2.89 1.43 8.54
CA VAL A 224 -3.45 0.65 7.43
C VAL A 224 -3.16 -0.82 7.68
N ASP A 225 -4.18 -1.66 7.66
CA ASP A 225 -4.06 -3.10 7.92
C ASP A 225 -3.56 -3.87 6.68
N ILE A 226 -2.27 -3.70 6.40
CA ILE A 226 -1.55 -4.40 5.33
C ILE A 226 -1.35 -5.88 5.68
N ALA A 227 -1.20 -6.20 6.97
CA ALA A 227 -1.04 -7.56 7.46
C ALA A 227 -2.21 -8.46 7.04
N GLU A 228 -3.44 -8.01 7.29
CA GLU A 228 -4.65 -8.75 6.91
C GLU A 228 -4.84 -8.80 5.39
N ALA A 229 -4.51 -7.72 4.68
CA ALA A 229 -4.57 -7.68 3.21
C ALA A 229 -3.64 -8.73 2.57
N ILE A 230 -2.40 -8.85 3.07
CA ILE A 230 -1.43 -9.85 2.61
C ILE A 230 -1.90 -11.26 2.99
N PHE A 231 -2.40 -11.44 4.21
CA PHE A 231 -2.93 -12.73 4.67
C PHE A 231 -4.05 -13.24 3.75
N ASN A 232 -5.00 -12.38 3.40
CA ASN A 232 -6.12 -12.69 2.51
C ASN A 232 -5.71 -12.91 1.05
N SER A 233 -4.72 -12.17 0.54
CA SER A 233 -4.32 -12.23 -0.87
C SER A 233 -3.49 -13.47 -1.24
N GLY A 234 -3.01 -14.23 -0.26
CA GLY A 234 -2.19 -15.41 -0.53
C GLY A 234 -1.39 -15.92 0.66
N GLY A 235 -1.25 -15.13 1.74
CA GLY A 235 -0.62 -15.57 2.98
C GLY A 235 -1.25 -16.85 3.54
N ARG A 236 -2.58 -17.03 3.40
CA ARG A 236 -3.26 -18.29 3.76
C ARG A 236 -2.77 -19.52 2.98
N LYS A 237 -2.47 -19.36 1.69
CA LYS A 237 -1.94 -20.44 0.83
C LYS A 237 -0.46 -20.69 1.10
N ALA A 238 0.31 -19.65 1.38
CA ALA A 238 1.72 -19.76 1.76
C ALA A 238 1.89 -20.44 3.13
N MET A 239 1.13 -20.01 4.16
CA MET A 239 1.14 -20.60 5.50
C MET A 239 0.55 -22.02 5.51
N GLY A 240 -0.48 -22.32 4.70
CA GLY A 240 -1.09 -23.64 4.60
C GLY A 240 -0.14 -24.73 4.07
N ASN A 241 0.93 -24.35 3.35
CA ASN A 241 1.94 -25.29 2.84
C ASN A 241 3.08 -25.58 3.84
N ILE A 242 3.08 -24.95 5.02
CA ILE A 242 4.15 -25.09 6.04
C ILE A 242 3.66 -25.84 7.29
N ASN A 243 2.41 -26.31 7.31
CA ASN A 243 1.95 -27.25 8.33
C ASN A 243 2.47 -28.67 8.01
N TYR A 244 3.77 -28.87 8.19
CA TYR A 244 4.32 -30.18 8.55
C TYR A 244 4.63 -30.18 10.04
N PHE A 245 3.58 -30.28 10.84
CA PHE A 245 3.56 -30.97 12.13
C PHE A 245 2.18 -31.62 12.29
#